data_AF-X1CME8-F1
#
_entry.id   AF-X1CME8-F1
#
_cell.length_a   1.000
_cell.length_b   1.000
_cell.length_c   1.000
_cell.angle_alpha   90.00
_cell.angle_beta   90.00
_cell.angle_gamma   90.00
#
_symmetry.space_group_name_H-M   'P 1'
#
loop_
_entity.id
_entity.type
_entity.pdbx_description
1 polymer ?
#
loop_
_entity_poly.entity_id
_entity_poly.type
_entity_poly.pdbx_seq_one_letter_code
_entity_poly.pdbx_strand_id
1 'polypeptide(L)'
;PSLVIITNDVNKEGRLHAKYCKLNNIPTIYIPHAANPINEEIITKTDVSFLTVWGEKDKEYFLNKGEKEDKVVVVGTPRYNNLFKGTVKHLTEINDMFTNRRYKFDPKKSTILLTTNPISNKSNEKILKTVIKCLKELNLVDNLIIKLHPAENGNTPSKPLYLTLYIC
;
A
#
# COMPACT_ATOMS: atom_id res chain seq x y z
N PRO A 1 25.07 12.53 -12.85
CA PRO A 1 23.88 13.20 -12.28
C PRO A 1 24.28 13.89 -10.98
N SER A 2 23.65 15.01 -10.61
CA SER A 2 23.92 15.69 -9.33
C SER A 2 23.21 15.05 -8.14
N LEU A 3 22.17 14.27 -8.40
CA LEU A 3 21.35 13.55 -7.42
C LEU A 3 20.62 12.40 -8.11
N VAL A 4 20.44 11.28 -7.43
CA VAL A 4 19.61 10.15 -7.90
C VAL A 4 18.54 9.81 -6.86
N ILE A 5 17.30 9.65 -7.32
CA ILE A 5 16.17 9.25 -6.47
C ILE A 5 15.91 7.77 -6.69
N ILE A 6 15.87 7.00 -5.61
CA ILE A 6 15.63 5.56 -5.61
C ILE A 6 14.26 5.33 -4.97
N THR A 7 13.28 4.88 -5.75
CA THR A 7 11.89 4.69 -5.30
C THR A 7 11.51 3.23 -5.06
N ASN A 8 12.45 2.31 -5.24
CA ASN A 8 12.24 0.88 -5.05
C ASN A 8 13.57 0.20 -4.75
N ASP A 9 13.71 -0.37 -3.55
CA ASP A 9 14.84 -1.19 -3.10
C ASP A 9 14.45 -2.64 -2.82
N VAL A 10 13.18 -2.98 -2.99
CA VAL A 10 12.68 -4.36 -2.91
C VAL A 10 13.36 -5.21 -3.99
N ASN A 11 13.80 -4.58 -5.07
CA ASN A 11 14.51 -5.23 -6.17
C ASN A 11 16.03 -4.97 -6.15
N LYS A 12 16.78 -5.81 -6.84
CA LYS A 12 18.25 -5.78 -6.91
C LYS A 12 18.78 -4.50 -7.58
N GLU A 13 17.98 -3.91 -8.46
CA GLU A 13 18.33 -2.74 -9.26
C GLU A 13 18.50 -1.51 -8.37
N GLY A 14 17.57 -1.23 -7.44
CA GLY A 14 17.70 -0.10 -6.52
C GLY A 14 18.97 -0.16 -5.68
N ARG A 15 19.33 -1.37 -5.21
CA ARG A 15 20.56 -1.60 -4.43
C ARG A 15 21.82 -1.43 -5.25
N LEU A 16 21.83 -1.92 -6.50
CA LEU A 16 22.95 -1.72 -7.41
C LEU A 16 23.16 -0.24 -7.72
N HIS A 17 22.08 0.52 -7.96
CA HIS A 17 22.15 1.95 -8.18
C HIS A 17 22.67 2.70 -6.95
N ALA A 18 22.18 2.38 -5.75
CA ALA A 18 22.69 2.96 -4.51
C ALA A 18 24.20 2.72 -4.36
N LYS A 19 24.64 1.47 -4.59
CA LYS A 19 26.06 1.10 -4.51
C LYS A 19 26.91 1.89 -5.51
N TYR A 20 26.49 1.91 -6.77
CA TYR A 20 27.19 2.61 -7.83
C TYR A 20 27.29 4.11 -7.52
N CYS A 21 26.21 4.73 -7.07
CA CYS A 21 26.19 6.14 -6.73
C CYS A 21 27.15 6.45 -5.57
N LYS A 22 27.14 5.62 -4.52
CA LYS A 22 28.09 5.75 -3.40
C LYS A 22 29.55 5.69 -3.86
N LEU A 23 29.90 4.71 -4.71
CA LEU A 23 31.26 4.55 -5.24
C LEU A 23 31.70 5.73 -6.12
N ASN A 24 30.75 6.41 -6.77
CA ASN A 24 31.02 7.54 -7.66
C ASN A 24 30.74 8.91 -7.01
N ASN A 25 30.56 8.96 -5.68
CA ASN A 25 30.23 10.18 -4.94
C ASN A 25 29.00 10.93 -5.49
N ILE A 26 28.01 10.18 -5.98
CA ILE A 26 26.73 10.72 -6.44
C ILE A 26 25.75 10.66 -5.27
N PRO A 27 25.19 11.79 -4.82
CA PRO A 27 24.18 11.83 -3.77
C PRO A 27 22.94 11.03 -4.15
N THR A 28 22.32 10.36 -3.17
CA THR A 28 21.09 9.60 -3.37
C THR A 28 20.05 9.88 -2.30
N ILE A 29 18.78 9.94 -2.72
CA ILE A 29 17.62 9.96 -1.84
C ILE A 29 16.83 8.68 -2.04
N TYR A 30 16.54 7.97 -0.96
CA TYR A 30 15.67 6.80 -0.99
C TYR A 30 14.26 7.14 -0.50
N ILE A 31 13.26 6.73 -1.28
CA ILE A 31 11.84 6.82 -0.97
C ILE A 31 11.29 5.41 -0.78
N PRO A 32 10.96 5.00 0.46
CA PRO A 32 10.54 3.65 0.77
C PRO A 32 9.16 3.33 0.23
N HIS A 33 9.02 2.08 -0.22
CA HIS A 33 7.74 1.56 -0.71
C HIS A 33 6.70 1.40 0.42
N ALA A 34 7.15 1.14 1.65
CA ALA A 34 6.34 0.94 2.84
C ALA A 34 6.99 1.59 4.07
N ALA A 35 6.17 1.97 5.06
CA ALA A 35 6.61 2.57 6.32
C ALA A 35 7.65 1.70 7.07
N ASN A 36 7.35 0.40 7.20
CA ASN A 36 8.28 -0.60 7.73
C ASN A 36 8.70 -1.61 6.65
N PRO A 37 10.00 -1.95 6.57
CA PRO A 37 10.48 -3.05 5.74
C PRO A 37 9.77 -4.35 6.08
N ILE A 38 9.12 -4.99 5.10
CA ILE A 38 8.54 -6.34 5.25
C ILE A 38 9.65 -7.40 5.36
N ASN A 39 10.86 -7.07 4.89
CA ASN A 39 12.03 -7.94 4.96
C ASN A 39 13.23 -7.16 5.53
N GLU A 40 13.63 -7.50 6.76
CA GLU A 40 14.69 -6.81 7.51
C GLU A 40 16.06 -6.89 6.84
N GLU A 41 16.33 -7.94 6.07
CA GLU A 41 17.63 -8.17 5.42
C GLU A 41 17.90 -7.19 4.26
N ILE A 42 16.85 -6.61 3.68
CA ILE A 42 16.97 -5.83 2.45
C ILE A 42 17.25 -4.34 2.71
N ILE A 43 16.83 -3.81 3.87
CA ILE A 43 16.64 -2.36 4.05
C ILE A 43 17.54 -1.75 5.14
N THR A 44 18.18 -2.56 5.99
CA THR A 44 18.91 -2.07 7.18
C THR A 44 20.32 -1.54 6.93
N LYS A 45 20.86 -1.66 5.71
CA LYS A 45 22.16 -1.09 5.31
C LYS A 45 22.06 -0.46 3.94
N THR A 46 21.51 0.75 3.90
CA THR A 46 21.34 1.44 2.63
C THR A 46 22.64 2.15 2.25
N ASP A 47 23.20 1.86 1.08
CA ASP A 47 24.32 2.61 0.50
C ASP A 47 23.86 4.00 -0.05
N VAL A 48 22.79 4.55 0.51
CA VAL A 48 22.20 5.83 0.09
C VAL A 48 22.67 6.98 0.98
N SER A 49 22.58 8.22 0.47
CA SER A 49 22.97 9.43 1.20
C SER A 49 21.90 9.88 2.19
N PHE A 50 20.62 9.78 1.80
CA PHE A 50 19.48 10.14 2.64
C PHE A 50 18.35 9.12 2.55
N LEU A 51 17.74 8.83 3.69
CA LEU A 51 16.55 7.99 3.86
C LEU A 51 15.36 8.89 4.15
N THR A 52 14.36 8.90 3.27
CA THR A 52 13.11 9.61 3.56
C THR A 52 12.12 8.64 4.18
N VAL A 53 11.50 8.96 5.31
CA VAL A 53 10.59 8.05 6.02
C VAL A 53 9.23 8.69 6.26
N TRP A 54 8.19 7.88 6.48
CA TRP A 54 6.81 8.38 6.50
C TRP A 54 6.42 8.98 7.85
N GLY A 55 7.08 8.57 8.94
CA GLY A 55 6.82 9.13 10.27
C GLY A 55 7.94 8.84 11.27
N GLU A 56 7.75 9.34 12.49
CA GLU A 56 8.75 9.20 13.56
C GLU A 56 9.02 7.74 13.95
N LYS A 57 8.02 6.86 13.90
CA LYS A 57 8.20 5.43 14.19
C LYS A 57 9.13 4.75 13.19
N ASP A 58 9.05 5.15 11.92
CA ASP A 58 9.95 4.63 10.89
C ASP A 58 11.37 5.15 11.13
N LYS A 59 11.51 6.44 11.49
CA LYS A 59 12.80 7.02 11.88
C LYS A 59 13.42 6.23 13.02
N GLU A 60 12.66 6.03 14.10
CA GLU A 60 13.08 5.24 15.26
C GLU A 60 13.55 3.83 14.87
N TYR A 61 12.80 3.15 13.99
CA TYR A 61 13.20 1.84 13.47
C TYR A 61 14.59 1.89 12.81
N PHE A 62 14.85 2.84 11.92
CA PHE A 62 16.14 2.96 11.23
C PHE A 62 17.30 3.32 12.18
N LEU A 63 17.06 4.20 13.14
CA LEU A 63 18.04 4.53 14.18
C LEU A 63 18.38 3.29 15.03
N ASN A 64 17.38 2.52 15.44
CA ASN A 64 17.57 1.27 16.19
C ASN A 64 18.31 0.20 15.38
N LYS A 65 18.30 0.28 14.04
CA LYS A 65 19.07 -0.59 13.15
C LYS A 65 20.47 -0.04 12.82
N GLY A 66 20.85 1.10 13.39
CA GLY A 66 22.19 1.68 13.31
C GLY A 66 22.40 2.70 12.18
N GLU A 67 21.34 3.18 11.54
CA GLU A 67 21.44 4.33 10.63
C GLU A 67 21.69 5.62 11.44
N LYS A 68 22.34 6.59 10.80
CA LYS A 68 22.65 7.88 11.45
C LYS A 68 21.45 8.82 11.42
N GLU A 69 21.30 9.62 12.47
CA GLU A 69 20.17 10.55 12.58
C GLU A 69 20.13 11.60 11.48
N ASP A 70 21.27 12.15 11.09
CA ASP A 70 21.40 13.13 10.01
C ASP A 70 21.05 12.56 8.62
N LYS A 71 21.06 11.24 8.48
CA LYS A 71 20.70 10.53 7.25
C LYS A 71 19.20 10.25 7.14
N VAL A 72 18.45 10.21 8.25
CA VAL A 72 17.03 9.80 8.26
C VAL A 72 16.12 11.01 8.42
N VAL A 73 15.36 11.33 7.36
CA VAL A 73 14.50 12.51 7.27
C VAL A 73 13.04 12.10 7.20
N VAL A 74 12.24 12.55 8.16
CA VAL A 74 10.78 12.34 8.15
C VAL A 74 10.13 13.31 7.15
N VAL A 75 9.48 12.79 6.12
CA VAL A 75 8.84 13.60 5.06
C VAL A 75 7.37 13.28 4.83
N GLY A 76 6.82 12.30 5.56
CA GLY A 76 5.47 11.79 5.28
C GLY A 76 5.45 10.84 4.09
N THR A 77 4.25 10.56 3.58
CA THR A 77 4.08 9.77 2.35
C THR A 77 3.33 10.56 1.29
N PRO A 78 3.88 10.70 0.07
CA PRO A 78 3.17 11.33 -1.03
C PRO A 78 1.81 10.69 -1.34
N ARG A 79 1.60 9.41 -0.94
CA ARG A 79 0.34 8.68 -1.13
C ARG A 79 -0.86 9.37 -0.48
N TYR A 80 -0.65 10.11 0.61
CA TYR A 80 -1.75 10.76 1.34
C TYR A 80 -1.98 12.21 0.90
N ASN A 81 -1.14 12.78 0.03
CA ASN A 81 -1.30 14.17 -0.41
C ASN A 81 -2.67 14.45 -1.02
N ASN A 82 -3.28 13.47 -1.69
CA ASN A 82 -4.60 13.63 -2.30
C ASN A 82 -5.76 13.44 -1.31
N LEU A 83 -5.53 12.77 -0.17
CA LEU A 83 -6.56 12.63 0.87
C LEU A 83 -6.88 14.00 1.50
N PHE A 84 -5.85 14.82 1.74
CA PHE A 84 -5.99 16.12 2.39
C PHE A 84 -6.47 17.24 1.45
N LYS A 85 -6.47 17.02 0.13
CA LYS A 85 -6.95 17.99 -0.86
C LYS A 85 -8.47 18.09 -0.95
N GLY A 86 -9.21 17.31 -0.15
CA GLY A 86 -10.68 17.28 -0.19
C GLY A 86 -11.25 16.78 -1.52
N THR A 87 -10.41 16.18 -2.39
CA THR A 87 -10.82 15.65 -3.70
C THR A 87 -11.51 14.29 -3.60
N VAL A 88 -11.59 13.71 -2.40
CA VAL A 88 -12.25 12.43 -2.15
C VAL A 88 -13.75 12.65 -2.16
N LYS A 89 -14.40 12.20 -3.24
CA LYS A 89 -15.86 12.23 -3.36
C LYS A 89 -16.48 11.10 -2.53
N HIS A 90 -17.65 11.35 -1.95
CA HIS A 90 -18.45 10.28 -1.36
C HIS A 90 -18.79 9.25 -2.44
N LEU A 91 -18.58 7.97 -2.12
CA LEU A 91 -18.88 6.87 -3.02
C LEU A 91 -20.39 6.64 -3.04
N THR A 92 -21.06 7.14 -4.08
CA THR A 92 -22.51 6.94 -4.27
C THR A 92 -22.83 5.68 -5.07
N GLU A 93 -21.85 5.18 -5.82
CA GLU A 93 -22.01 4.06 -6.73
C GLU A 93 -20.65 3.46 -7.11
N ILE A 94 -20.68 2.22 -7.57
CA ILE A 94 -19.50 1.54 -8.09
C ILE A 94 -19.85 0.57 -9.21
N ASN A 95 -18.91 0.34 -10.11
CA ASN A 95 -19.03 -0.68 -11.14
C ASN A 95 -18.26 -1.93 -10.71
N ASP A 96 -18.89 -3.08 -10.88
CA ASP A 96 -18.26 -4.39 -10.82
C ASP A 96 -17.26 -4.54 -11.96
N MET A 97 -16.02 -4.93 -11.69
CA MET A 97 -15.03 -5.02 -12.76
C MET A 97 -15.19 -6.25 -13.68
N PHE A 98 -15.87 -7.29 -13.23
CA PHE A 98 -16.04 -8.54 -13.98
C PHE A 98 -17.33 -8.53 -14.79
N THR A 99 -18.39 -7.98 -14.21
CA THR A 99 -19.72 -7.95 -14.82
C THR A 99 -20.09 -6.59 -15.40
N ASN A 100 -19.32 -5.53 -15.11
CA ASN A 100 -19.67 -4.14 -15.40
C ASN A 100 -21.01 -3.69 -14.79
N ARG A 101 -21.58 -4.47 -13.88
CA ARG A 101 -22.82 -4.12 -13.18
C ARG A 101 -22.58 -2.92 -12.27
N ARG A 102 -23.46 -1.94 -12.35
CA ARG A 102 -23.43 -0.75 -11.48
C ARG A 102 -24.26 -0.99 -10.23
N TYR A 103 -23.65 -0.76 -9.07
CA TYR A 103 -24.28 -0.83 -7.77
C TYR A 103 -24.37 0.58 -7.18
N LYS A 104 -25.52 0.90 -6.59
CA LYS A 104 -25.75 2.17 -5.89
C LYS A 104 -25.68 1.93 -4.40
N PHE A 105 -25.06 2.84 -3.67
CA PHE A 105 -25.00 2.80 -2.21
C PHE A 105 -25.99 3.78 -1.62
N ASP A 106 -26.65 3.38 -0.53
CA ASP A 106 -27.46 4.29 0.27
C ASP A 106 -26.51 5.17 1.12
N PRO A 107 -26.47 6.50 0.91
CA PRO A 107 -25.62 7.39 1.70
C PRO A 107 -26.03 7.48 3.17
N LYS A 108 -27.21 6.97 3.56
CA LYS A 108 -27.67 6.91 4.95
C LYS A 108 -27.18 5.67 5.70
N LYS A 109 -26.70 4.64 4.98
CA LYS A 109 -26.15 3.40 5.56
C LYS A 109 -24.62 3.47 5.58
N SER A 110 -24.01 2.91 6.62
CA SER A 110 -22.55 2.77 6.68
C SER A 110 -22.03 1.86 5.57
N THR A 111 -21.09 2.35 4.76
CA THR A 111 -20.38 1.54 3.77
C THR A 111 -19.24 0.77 4.42
N ILE A 112 -19.16 -0.53 4.16
CA ILE A 112 -18.13 -1.41 4.71
C ILE A 112 -17.23 -1.85 3.58
N LEU A 113 -15.92 -1.57 3.68
CA LEU A 113 -14.92 -2.04 2.73
C LEU A 113 -14.10 -3.17 3.36
N LEU A 114 -14.12 -4.34 2.72
CA LEU A 114 -13.29 -5.48 3.04
C LEU A 114 -12.26 -5.69 1.93
N THR A 115 -10.99 -5.47 2.24
CA THR A 115 -9.87 -5.76 1.34
C THR A 115 -9.25 -7.12 1.70
N THR A 116 -9.11 -8.02 0.75
CA THR A 116 -8.35 -9.27 0.94
C THR A 116 -6.86 -9.06 0.66
N ASN A 117 -6.02 -10.01 1.07
CA ASN A 117 -4.57 -9.98 0.92
C ASN A 117 -4.10 -11.39 0.52
N PRO A 118 -3.10 -11.61 -0.35
CA PRO A 118 -2.78 -12.92 -0.91
C PRO A 118 -1.90 -13.73 0.06
N ILE A 119 -2.26 -13.73 1.34
CA ILE A 119 -1.54 -14.47 2.38
C ILE A 119 -1.98 -15.93 2.37
N SER A 120 -3.29 -16.18 2.30
CA SER A 120 -3.86 -17.54 2.30
C SER A 120 -5.29 -17.53 1.80
N ASN A 121 -5.57 -18.30 0.75
CA ASN A 121 -6.94 -18.46 0.23
C ASN A 121 -7.89 -18.99 1.30
N LYS A 122 -7.44 -19.93 2.15
CA LYS A 122 -8.24 -20.45 3.28
C LYS A 122 -8.57 -19.36 4.31
N SER A 123 -7.60 -18.50 4.61
CA SER A 123 -7.80 -17.40 5.54
C SER A 123 -8.77 -16.36 4.96
N ASN A 124 -8.61 -16.00 3.69
CA ASN A 124 -9.50 -15.07 3.00
C ASN A 124 -10.93 -15.63 2.92
N GLU A 125 -11.09 -16.90 2.57
CA GLU A 125 -12.39 -17.57 2.54
C GLU A 125 -13.07 -17.53 3.92
N LYS A 126 -12.33 -17.84 4.98
CA LYS A 126 -12.85 -17.80 6.36
C LYS A 126 -13.27 -16.37 6.76
N ILE A 127 -12.45 -15.36 6.46
CA ILE A 127 -12.77 -13.95 6.74
C ILE A 127 -14.02 -13.54 5.96
N LEU A 128 -14.06 -13.80 4.65
CA LEU A 128 -15.20 -13.45 3.79
C LEU A 128 -16.50 -14.08 4.31
N LYS A 129 -16.50 -15.39 4.59
CA LYS A 129 -17.68 -16.09 5.13
C LYS A 129 -18.14 -15.51 6.46
N THR A 130 -17.19 -15.18 7.35
CA THR A 130 -17.50 -14.63 8.67
C THR A 130 -18.09 -13.23 8.55
N VAL A 131 -17.45 -12.35 7.78
CA VAL A 131 -17.93 -10.97 7.58
C VAL A 131 -19.30 -10.97 6.92
N ILE A 132 -19.50 -11.73 5.84
CA ILE A 132 -20.81 -11.80 5.16
C ILE A 132 -21.90 -12.30 6.12
N LYS A 133 -21.61 -13.33 6.93
CA LYS A 133 -22.56 -13.83 7.93
C LYS A 133 -22.95 -12.73 8.93
N CYS A 134 -21.97 -12.08 9.55
CA CYS A 134 -22.23 -11.01 10.52
C CYS A 134 -23.00 -9.84 9.91
N LEU A 135 -22.68 -9.44 8.68
CA LEU A 135 -23.37 -8.33 8.02
C LEU A 135 -24.79 -8.67 7.60
N LYS A 136 -25.10 -9.94 7.31
CA LYS A 136 -26.47 -10.40 7.12
C LYS A 136 -27.27 -10.32 8.43
N GLU A 137 -26.69 -10.78 9.54
CA GLU A 137 -27.32 -10.71 10.87
C GLU A 137 -27.58 -9.26 11.31
N LEU A 138 -26.72 -8.33 10.90
CA LEU A 138 -26.85 -6.89 11.19
C LEU A 138 -27.66 -6.09 10.16
N ASN A 139 -28.17 -6.73 9.10
CA ASN A 139 -28.85 -6.07 7.97
C ASN A 139 -28.02 -4.94 7.30
N LEU A 140 -26.71 -5.18 7.15
CA LEU A 140 -25.72 -4.26 6.58
C LEU A 140 -25.09 -4.76 5.26
N VAL A 141 -25.50 -5.94 4.78
CA VAL A 141 -24.88 -6.58 3.59
C VAL A 141 -25.01 -5.75 2.32
N ASP A 142 -26.09 -4.99 2.16
CA ASP A 142 -26.37 -4.16 0.96
C ASP A 142 -25.33 -3.04 0.72
N ASN A 143 -24.55 -2.70 1.75
CA ASN A 143 -23.52 -1.66 1.70
C ASN A 143 -22.10 -2.24 1.90
N LEU A 144 -21.90 -3.53 1.64
CA LEU A 144 -20.59 -4.19 1.63
C LEU A 144 -19.88 -4.05 0.28
N ILE A 145 -18.61 -3.70 0.37
CA ILE A 145 -17.65 -3.65 -0.72
C ILE A 145 -16.56 -4.65 -0.43
N ILE A 146 -16.37 -5.63 -1.30
CA ILE A 146 -15.18 -6.48 -1.26
C ILE A 146 -14.19 -5.94 -2.30
N LYS A 147 -12.90 -5.99 -1.98
CA LYS A 147 -11.82 -5.62 -2.90
C LYS A 147 -10.75 -6.70 -2.84
N LEU A 148 -10.60 -7.45 -3.93
CA LEU A 148 -9.55 -8.44 -4.04
C LEU A 148 -8.17 -7.78 -4.15
N HIS A 149 -7.15 -8.44 -3.62
CA HIS A 149 -5.78 -8.06 -3.87
C HIS A 149 -5.43 -8.30 -5.36
N PRO A 150 -4.61 -7.45 -6.00
CA PRO A 150 -4.21 -7.63 -7.40
C PRO A 150 -3.68 -9.04 -7.74
N ALA A 151 -2.96 -9.66 -6.82
CA ALA A 151 -2.38 -11.00 -6.98
C ALA A 151 -3.38 -12.16 -6.81
N GLU A 152 -4.61 -11.90 -6.35
CA GLU A 152 -5.67 -12.93 -6.24
C GLU A 152 -6.42 -13.12 -7.56
N ASN A 153 -6.14 -12.29 -8.58
CA ASN A 153 -6.65 -12.46 -9.93
C ASN A 153 -5.58 -13.12 -10.81
N GLY A 154 -5.87 -14.33 -11.30
CA GLY A 154 -4.98 -15.16 -12.10
C GLY A 154 -4.65 -14.66 -13.52
N ASN A 155 -4.52 -13.36 -13.77
CA ASN A 155 -3.95 -12.80 -15.01
C ASN A 155 -3.24 -11.47 -14.72
N THR A 156 -1.91 -11.54 -14.66
CA THR A 156 -0.84 -10.52 -14.70
C THR A 156 -1.10 -9.01 -14.38
N PRO A 157 -0.12 -8.34 -13.73
CA PRO A 157 -0.28 -7.01 -13.16
C PRO A 157 0.11 -5.91 -14.16
N SER A 158 -0.84 -5.15 -14.69
CA SER A 158 -0.49 -3.92 -15.41
C SER A 158 -1.46 -2.75 -15.22
N LYS A 159 -2.51 -2.89 -14.41
CA LYS A 159 -3.36 -1.78 -14.02
C LYS A 159 -3.67 -1.84 -12.52
N PRO A 160 -3.69 -0.71 -11.80
CA PRO A 160 -4.14 -0.69 -10.42
C PRO A 160 -5.54 -1.30 -10.37
N LEU A 161 -5.64 -2.51 -9.82
CA LEU A 161 -6.89 -3.26 -9.75
C LEU A 161 -7.78 -2.59 -8.71
N TYR A 162 -8.80 -1.91 -9.20
CA TYR A 162 -9.89 -1.38 -8.41
C TYR A 162 -11.02 -2.40 -8.41
N LEU A 163 -11.18 -3.06 -7.25
CA LEU A 163 -12.45 -3.36 -6.60
C LEU A 163 -13.29 -4.51 -7.20
N THR A 164 -13.40 -5.60 -6.44
CA THR A 164 -14.17 -6.81 -6.78
C THR A 164 -15.35 -6.94 -5.85
N LEU A 165 -16.50 -6.43 -6.27
CA LEU A 165 -17.70 -6.48 -5.46
C LEU A 165 -18.34 -7.87 -5.50
N TYR A 166 -18.45 -8.54 -4.36
CA TYR A 166 -19.51 -9.51 -4.13
C TYR A 166 -20.57 -8.80 -3.30
N ILE A 167 -21.68 -8.40 -3.94
CA ILE A 167 -22.91 -8.11 -3.21
C ILE A 167 -23.72 -9.41 -3.23
N CYS A 168 -23.87 -10.03 -2.06
CA CYS A 168 -24.84 -11.08 -1.82
C CYS A 168 -26.21 -10.47 -1.57
#